data_AF-R9KP55-F1
#
_entry.id   AF-R9KP55-F1
#
_cell.length_a   1.000
_cell.length_b   1.000
_cell.length_c   1.000
_cell.angle_alpha   90.00
_cell.angle_beta   90.00
_cell.angle_gamma   90.00
#
_symmetry.space_group_name_H-M   'P 1'
#
loop_
_entity.id
_entity.type
_entity.pdbx_description
1 polymer ?
#
loop_
_entity_poly.entity_id
_entity_poly.type
_entity_poly.pdbx_seq_one_letter_code
_entity_poly.pdbx_strand_id
1 'polypeptide(L)'
;MPQFNDFEIDLVKKEITMMSHLSPAKQAEGIINRLEFAKTAFSDDERNLIVNYAFKLNDMEKTGELAERIYYEEAEGNQGAALAVIDAQTEIDALPDPMIGLWEMEEYGYLAEGMLPLTKETALELFDRDLPVYQLHKDGSETLIQGREQVTEYEGIFGIEKADWKNEKSLRALQEELAEGRANKEAQLLYGDSDKYGIYQLKDIPQMRQFQFAGTESLKRRGIIKHHFTTF
;
A
#
# COMPACT_ATOMS: atom_id res chain seq x y z
N MET A 1 -9.30 3.07 26.03
CA MET A 1 -9.48 4.45 25.56
C MET A 1 -10.75 5.03 26.17
N PRO A 2 -10.78 6.25 26.71
CA PRO A 2 -12.04 6.90 27.08
C PRO A 2 -12.84 7.19 25.81
N GLN A 3 -14.06 6.68 25.70
CA GLN A 3 -14.99 7.08 24.63
C GLN A 3 -15.50 8.48 24.96
N PHE A 4 -14.91 9.50 24.34
CA PHE A 4 -15.48 10.83 24.35
C PHE A 4 -16.46 10.93 23.19
N ASN A 5 -17.74 11.09 23.52
CA ASN A 5 -18.79 11.34 22.54
C ASN A 5 -18.52 12.70 21.91
N ASP A 6 -17.88 12.70 20.76
CA ASP A 6 -17.52 13.91 20.05
C ASP A 6 -18.68 14.39 19.21
N PHE A 7 -19.00 15.68 19.33
CA PHE A 7 -20.09 16.33 18.64
C PHE A 7 -19.56 17.39 17.68
N GLU A 8 -20.06 17.41 16.45
CA GLU A 8 -19.95 18.57 15.56
C GLU A 8 -21.07 19.55 15.91
N ILE A 9 -20.72 20.80 16.20
CA ILE A 9 -21.67 21.86 16.50
C ILE A 9 -21.74 22.79 15.29
N ASP A 10 -22.83 22.71 14.52
CA ASP A 10 -23.11 23.68 13.48
C ASP A 10 -23.72 24.93 14.12
N LEU A 11 -22.89 25.97 14.33
CA LEU A 11 -23.29 27.24 14.93
C LEU A 11 -24.28 28.05 14.05
N VAL A 12 -24.32 27.76 12.75
CA VAL A 12 -25.21 28.43 11.77
C VAL A 12 -26.59 27.79 11.81
N LYS A 13 -26.66 26.46 11.81
CA LYS A 13 -27.92 25.71 11.90
C LYS A 13 -28.40 25.45 13.32
N LYS A 14 -27.54 25.69 14.33
CA LYS A 14 -27.75 25.37 15.76
C LYS A 14 -28.04 23.87 15.97
N GLU A 15 -27.35 23.02 15.24
CA GLU A 15 -27.50 21.56 15.34
C GLU A 15 -26.25 20.94 15.97
N ILE A 16 -26.46 19.87 16.72
CA ILE A 16 -25.42 19.08 17.38
C ILE A 16 -25.49 17.67 16.79
N THR A 17 -24.44 17.25 16.09
CA THR A 17 -24.39 15.93 15.44
C THR A 17 -23.28 15.10 16.04
N MET A 18 -23.55 13.83 16.37
CA MET A 18 -22.51 12.89 16.80
C MET A 18 -21.52 12.70 15.64
N MET A 19 -20.21 12.80 15.91
CA MET A 19 -19.19 12.64 14.86
C MET A 19 -19.28 11.27 14.18
N SER A 20 -19.66 10.22 14.92
CA SER A 20 -19.89 8.87 14.38
C SER A 20 -20.98 8.78 13.31
N HIS A 21 -21.83 9.81 13.15
CA HIS A 21 -22.87 9.86 12.13
C HIS A 21 -22.46 10.69 10.90
N LEU A 22 -21.23 11.22 10.88
CA LEU A 22 -20.69 11.99 9.77
C LEU A 22 -19.94 11.09 8.79
N SER A 23 -19.81 11.52 7.55
CA SER A 23 -18.92 10.88 6.57
C SER A 23 -17.50 10.79 7.12
N PRO A 24 -16.73 9.73 6.80
CA PRO A 24 -15.33 9.56 7.20
C PRO A 24 -14.45 10.79 6.99
N ALA A 25 -14.64 11.52 5.89
CA ALA A 25 -13.91 12.74 5.61
C ALA A 25 -14.11 13.83 6.68
N LYS A 26 -15.36 14.05 7.10
CA LYS A 26 -15.69 15.00 8.17
C LYS A 26 -15.20 14.54 9.54
N GLN A 27 -15.23 13.23 9.81
CA GLN A 27 -14.67 12.69 11.04
C GLN A 27 -13.15 12.92 11.09
N ALA A 28 -12.45 12.66 9.99
CA ALA A 28 -11.03 12.96 9.84
C ALA A 28 -10.71 14.45 10.00
N GLU A 29 -11.50 15.35 9.39
CA GLU A 29 -11.38 16.79 9.61
C GLU A 29 -11.57 17.17 11.09
N GLY A 30 -12.52 16.54 11.78
CA GLY A 30 -12.74 16.72 13.22
C GLY A 30 -11.53 16.31 14.06
N ILE A 31 -10.89 15.19 13.73
CA ILE A 31 -9.64 14.72 14.36
C ILE A 31 -8.51 15.73 14.13
N ILE A 32 -8.29 16.14 12.88
CA ILE A 32 -7.26 17.11 12.49
C ILE A 32 -7.45 18.43 13.25
N ASN A 33 -8.66 18.99 13.23
CA ASN A 33 -8.97 20.26 13.88
C ASN A 33 -8.75 20.22 15.40
N ARG A 34 -8.98 19.07 16.03
CA ARG A 34 -8.70 18.87 17.46
C ARG A 34 -7.22 18.90 17.76
N LEU A 35 -6.43 18.14 17.00
CA LEU A 35 -4.98 18.05 17.20
C LEU A 35 -4.33 19.42 17.01
N GLU A 36 -4.80 20.18 16.03
CA GLU A 36 -4.27 21.51 15.74
C GLU A 36 -4.91 22.66 16.49
N PHE A 37 -5.81 22.38 17.44
CA PHE A 37 -6.52 23.41 18.18
C PHE A 37 -5.56 24.45 18.81
N ALA A 38 -4.40 23.98 19.28
CA ALA A 38 -3.38 24.84 19.88
C ALA A 38 -2.33 25.34 18.88
N LYS A 39 -2.04 24.59 17.81
CA LYS A 39 -0.98 24.89 16.85
C LYS A 39 -1.23 24.14 15.54
N THR A 40 -1.16 24.86 14.42
CA THR A 40 -1.11 24.24 13.08
C THR A 40 0.18 23.44 12.93
N ALA A 41 0.04 22.16 12.59
CA ALA A 41 1.13 21.20 12.48
C ALA A 41 1.09 20.44 11.15
N PHE A 42 -0.09 20.15 10.60
CA PHE A 42 -0.22 19.42 9.35
C PHE A 42 -0.09 20.35 8.13
N SER A 43 0.71 19.89 7.17
CA SER A 43 0.67 20.36 5.79
C SER A 43 -0.65 19.99 5.10
N ASP A 44 -0.96 20.66 3.99
CA ASP A 44 -2.15 20.35 3.20
C ASP A 44 -2.13 18.91 2.66
N ASP A 45 -0.95 18.40 2.29
CA ASP A 45 -0.77 17.02 1.81
C ASP A 45 -1.07 15.99 2.90
N GLU A 46 -0.64 16.24 4.14
CA GLU A 46 -0.92 15.35 5.28
C GLU A 46 -2.41 15.35 5.65
N ARG A 47 -3.08 16.51 5.61
CA ARG A 47 -4.54 16.56 5.80
C ARG A 47 -5.26 15.75 4.75
N ASN A 48 -4.90 15.95 3.48
CA ASN A 48 -5.48 15.22 2.37
C ASN A 48 -5.24 13.71 2.51
N LEU A 49 -4.04 13.30 2.94
CA LEU A 49 -3.72 11.91 3.22
C LEU A 49 -4.60 11.35 4.34
N ILE A 50 -4.70 12.03 5.49
CA ILE A 50 -5.50 11.57 6.62
C ILE A 50 -6.98 11.42 6.22
N VAL A 51 -7.53 12.41 5.50
CA VAL A 51 -8.91 12.38 4.99
C VAL A 51 -9.11 11.24 3.99
N ASN A 52 -8.19 11.07 3.03
CA ASN A 52 -8.25 9.99 2.05
C ASN A 52 -8.11 8.62 2.72
N TYR A 53 -7.23 8.47 3.70
CA TYR A 53 -7.05 7.26 4.49
C TYR A 53 -8.35 6.88 5.21
N ALA A 54 -9.01 7.85 5.83
CA ALA A 54 -10.33 7.68 6.44
C ALA A 54 -11.37 7.18 5.43
N PHE A 55 -11.41 7.78 4.23
CA PHE A 55 -12.35 7.41 3.19
C PHE A 55 -12.08 6.01 2.61
N LYS A 56 -10.80 5.69 2.35
CA LYS A 56 -10.38 4.44 1.73
C LYS A 56 -10.46 3.25 2.65
N LEU A 57 -10.03 3.39 3.91
CA LEU A 57 -10.03 2.30 4.87
C LEU A 57 -11.28 2.24 5.74
N ASN A 58 -12.00 3.36 5.87
CA ASN A 58 -13.19 3.47 6.70
C ASN A 58 -12.97 2.96 8.14
N ASP A 59 -11.76 3.21 8.65
CA ASP A 59 -11.32 2.81 9.99
C ASP A 59 -10.91 4.06 10.76
N MET A 60 -11.83 4.57 11.57
CA MET A 60 -11.64 5.83 12.30
C MET A 60 -10.63 5.69 13.45
N GLU A 61 -10.46 4.49 14.01
CA GLU A 61 -9.46 4.23 15.05
C GLU A 61 -8.06 4.40 14.44
N LYS A 62 -7.78 3.68 13.34
CA LYS A 62 -6.51 3.82 12.63
C LYS A 62 -6.28 5.21 12.06
N THR A 63 -7.34 5.87 11.59
CA THR A 63 -7.23 7.25 11.08
C THR A 63 -6.80 8.21 12.19
N GLY A 64 -7.38 8.05 13.40
CA GLY A 64 -6.97 8.80 14.57
C GLY A 64 -5.51 8.55 14.96
N GLU A 65 -5.10 7.28 15.01
CA GLU A 65 -3.72 6.89 15.31
C GLU A 65 -2.72 7.48 14.30
N LEU A 66 -3.05 7.46 13.00
CA LEU A 66 -2.24 8.07 11.95
C LEU A 66 -2.08 9.58 12.16
N ALA A 67 -3.18 10.29 12.40
CA ALA A 67 -3.17 11.73 12.62
C ALA A 67 -2.37 12.10 13.87
N GLU A 68 -2.56 11.38 14.97
CA GLU A 68 -1.79 11.57 16.20
C GLU A 68 -0.30 11.32 15.99
N ARG A 69 0.06 10.23 15.32
CA ARG A 69 1.47 9.89 15.04
C ARG A 69 2.15 10.98 14.21
N ILE A 70 1.52 11.46 13.14
CA ILE A 70 2.06 12.55 12.33
C ILE A 70 2.21 13.82 13.18
N TYR A 71 1.18 14.19 13.96
CA TYR A 71 1.18 15.41 14.77
C TYR A 71 2.32 15.44 15.81
N TYR A 72 2.51 14.35 16.55
CA TYR A 72 3.53 14.29 17.59
C TYR A 72 4.96 14.21 17.01
N GLU A 73 5.16 13.44 15.93
CA GLU A 73 6.48 13.34 15.29
C GLU A 73 6.91 14.66 14.63
N GLU A 74 5.96 15.46 14.11
CA GLU A 74 6.25 16.81 13.63
C GLU A 74 6.60 17.78 14.77
N ALA A 75 5.95 17.65 15.92
CA ALA A 75 6.30 18.45 17.09
C ALA A 75 7.73 18.15 17.60
N GLU A 76 8.20 16.92 17.43
CA GLU A 76 9.56 16.49 17.81
C GLU A 76 10.62 16.77 16.73
N GLY A 77 10.21 17.08 15.49
CA GLY A 77 11.11 17.43 14.38
C GLY A 77 11.92 16.26 13.84
N ASN A 78 11.37 15.04 13.94
CA ASN A 78 12.01 13.81 13.49
C ASN A 78 11.46 13.34 12.13
N GLN A 79 12.12 12.36 11.48
CA GLN A 79 11.62 11.73 10.25
C GLN A 79 10.41 10.80 10.47
N GLY A 80 9.88 10.70 11.69
CA GLY A 80 8.78 9.81 12.02
C GLY A 80 7.46 10.18 11.34
N ALA A 81 7.20 11.48 11.14
CA ALA A 81 6.03 11.96 10.40
C ALA A 81 6.08 11.51 8.93
N ALA A 82 7.23 11.72 8.27
CA ALA A 82 7.46 11.26 6.91
C ALA A 82 7.32 9.74 6.77
N LEU A 83 7.78 8.96 7.76
CA LEU A 83 7.60 7.51 7.76
C LEU A 83 6.12 7.12 7.91
N ALA A 84 5.37 7.77 8.81
CA ALA A 84 3.94 7.53 8.98
C ALA A 84 3.13 7.84 7.71
N VAL A 85 3.50 8.91 7.00
CA VAL A 85 2.94 9.27 5.69
C VAL A 85 3.20 8.17 4.66
N ILE A 86 4.44 7.65 4.58
CA ILE A 86 4.80 6.56 3.66
C ILE A 86 4.05 5.27 4.02
N ASP A 87 3.99 4.91 5.30
CA ASP A 87 3.29 3.72 5.79
C ASP A 87 1.81 3.78 5.40
N ALA A 88 1.13 4.91 5.67
CA ALA A 88 -0.27 5.11 5.34
C ALA A 88 -0.55 5.08 3.84
N GLN A 89 0.29 5.74 3.03
CA GLN A 89 0.18 5.68 1.57
C GLN A 89 0.36 4.25 1.06
N THR A 90 1.29 3.49 1.65
CA THR A 90 1.51 2.07 1.31
C THR A 90 0.29 1.21 1.65
N GLU A 91 -0.43 1.50 2.75
CA GLU A 91 -1.69 0.81 3.07
C GLU A 91 -2.80 1.14 2.06
N ILE A 92 -2.92 2.40 1.62
CA ILE A 92 -3.87 2.81 0.59
C ILE A 92 -3.54 2.14 -0.75
N ASP A 93 -2.27 2.19 -1.16
CA ASP A 93 -1.79 1.60 -2.41
C ASP A 93 -1.85 0.06 -2.39
N ALA A 94 -1.99 -0.54 -1.21
CA ALA A 94 -2.19 -1.97 -1.05
C ALA A 94 -3.65 -2.40 -1.30
N LEU A 95 -4.60 -1.49 -1.47
CA LEU A 95 -5.96 -1.82 -1.85
C LEU A 95 -6.00 -2.38 -3.28
N PRO A 96 -6.95 -3.27 -3.59
CA PRO A 96 -7.04 -3.87 -4.93
C PRO A 96 -7.50 -2.88 -5.99
N ASP A 97 -8.25 -1.86 -5.61
CA ASP A 97 -8.76 -0.83 -6.50
C ASP A 97 -8.56 0.57 -5.88
N PRO A 98 -7.77 1.46 -6.51
CA PRO A 98 -7.55 2.81 -6.01
C PRO A 98 -8.75 3.75 -6.24
N MET A 99 -9.71 3.40 -7.10
CA MET A 99 -10.84 4.26 -7.46
C MET A 99 -11.97 4.19 -6.44
N ILE A 100 -12.09 3.08 -5.70
CA ILE A 100 -13.14 2.87 -4.69
C ILE A 100 -12.54 2.60 -3.30
N GLY A 101 -13.30 2.82 -2.23
CA GLY A 101 -12.88 2.63 -0.84
C GLY A 101 -13.93 1.93 0.01
N LEU A 102 -13.55 1.49 1.21
CA LEU A 102 -14.43 0.78 2.15
C LEU A 102 -15.62 1.63 2.60
N TRP A 103 -15.49 2.96 2.64
CA TRP A 103 -16.61 3.84 2.94
C TRP A 103 -17.72 3.74 1.89
N GLU A 104 -17.35 3.77 0.61
CA GLU A 104 -18.32 3.70 -0.49
C GLU A 104 -19.06 2.36 -0.50
N MET A 105 -18.38 1.30 -0.06
CA MET A 105 -18.97 -0.03 0.14
C MET A 105 -20.01 -0.05 1.26
N GLU A 106 -19.71 0.59 2.40
CA GLU A 106 -20.65 0.77 3.51
C GLU A 106 -21.83 1.66 3.10
N GLU A 107 -21.57 2.79 2.45
CA GLU A 107 -22.59 3.73 1.96
C GLU A 107 -23.52 3.07 0.94
N TYR A 108 -22.99 2.16 0.12
CA TYR A 108 -23.78 1.34 -0.80
C TYR A 108 -24.77 0.41 -0.07
N GLY A 109 -24.47 0.04 1.17
CA GLY A 109 -25.31 -0.81 2.04
C GLY A 109 -24.70 -2.17 2.35
N TYR A 110 -23.44 -2.41 1.99
CA TYR A 110 -22.76 -3.66 2.28
C TYR A 110 -21.88 -3.51 3.53
N LEU A 111 -22.27 -4.19 4.62
CA LEU A 111 -21.66 -4.03 5.95
C LEU A 111 -20.85 -5.27 6.39
N ALA A 112 -20.83 -6.33 5.60
CA ALA A 112 -20.11 -7.53 5.98
C ALA A 112 -18.60 -7.28 5.93
N GLU A 113 -17.93 -7.65 7.01
CA GLU A 113 -16.49 -7.56 7.10
C GLU A 113 -15.84 -8.67 6.27
N GLY A 114 -14.77 -8.34 5.55
CA GLY A 114 -13.95 -9.34 4.86
C GLY A 114 -13.82 -9.12 3.36
N MET A 115 -14.66 -8.26 2.78
CA MET A 115 -14.52 -7.83 1.39
C MET A 115 -13.68 -6.56 1.26
N LEU A 116 -13.06 -6.42 0.09
CA LEU A 116 -12.46 -5.19 -0.41
C LEU A 116 -13.21 -4.78 -1.68
N PRO A 117 -13.67 -3.53 -1.78
CA PRO A 117 -14.50 -3.08 -2.88
C PRO A 117 -13.70 -2.92 -4.16
N LEU A 118 -14.39 -3.11 -5.29
CA LEU A 118 -13.86 -3.05 -6.64
C LEU A 118 -14.86 -2.33 -7.54
N THR A 119 -14.33 -1.50 -8.43
CA THR A 119 -15.03 -1.01 -9.61
C THR A 119 -15.19 -2.15 -10.61
N LYS A 120 -16.06 -1.91 -11.60
CA LYS A 120 -16.35 -2.87 -12.66
C LYS A 120 -15.10 -3.19 -13.49
N GLU A 121 -14.30 -2.18 -13.78
CA GLU A 121 -13.08 -2.27 -14.55
C GLU A 121 -12.06 -3.17 -13.84
N THR A 122 -11.77 -2.90 -12.57
CA THR A 122 -10.84 -3.72 -11.78
C THR A 122 -11.40 -5.12 -11.50
N ALA A 123 -12.71 -5.26 -11.31
CA ALA A 123 -13.36 -6.58 -11.19
C ALA A 123 -13.12 -7.45 -12.43
N LEU A 124 -13.24 -6.90 -13.64
CA LEU A 124 -12.93 -7.60 -14.89
C LEU A 124 -11.45 -7.99 -14.96
N GLU A 125 -10.54 -7.09 -14.59
CA GLU A 125 -9.10 -7.37 -14.60
C GLU A 125 -8.71 -8.49 -13.63
N LEU A 126 -9.28 -8.50 -12.43
CA LEU A 126 -9.02 -9.56 -11.44
C LEU A 126 -9.65 -10.89 -11.88
N PHE A 127 -10.86 -10.85 -12.44
CA PHE A 127 -11.51 -12.04 -13.00
C PHE A 127 -10.69 -12.66 -14.14
N ASP A 128 -10.10 -11.85 -15.01
CA ASP A 128 -9.24 -12.29 -16.11
C ASP A 128 -7.91 -12.91 -15.65
N ARG A 129 -7.57 -12.71 -14.38
CA ARG A 129 -6.40 -13.29 -13.71
C ARG A 129 -6.77 -14.50 -12.87
N ASP A 130 -7.96 -15.07 -13.09
CA ASP A 130 -8.49 -16.23 -12.37
C ASP A 130 -8.66 -15.99 -10.85
N LEU A 131 -8.86 -14.74 -10.42
CA LEU A 131 -9.14 -14.41 -9.02
C LEU A 131 -10.66 -14.48 -8.74
N PRO A 132 -11.06 -14.90 -7.53
CA PRO A 132 -12.46 -14.92 -7.13
C PRO A 132 -12.97 -13.48 -6.96
N VAL A 133 -13.98 -13.12 -7.76
CA VAL A 133 -14.63 -11.81 -7.69
C VAL A 133 -16.10 -12.01 -7.39
N TYR A 134 -16.63 -11.19 -6.50
CA TYR A 134 -17.99 -11.27 -5.99
C TYR A 134 -18.79 -10.02 -6.37
N GLN A 135 -20.07 -10.21 -6.68
CA GLN A 135 -21.04 -9.13 -6.67
C GLN A 135 -21.48 -8.90 -5.22
N LEU A 136 -21.38 -7.65 -4.75
CA LEU A 136 -21.82 -7.28 -3.41
C LEU A 136 -23.22 -6.70 -3.48
N HIS A 137 -24.16 -7.26 -2.72
CA HIS A 137 -25.55 -6.83 -2.68
C HIS A 137 -25.83 -5.99 -1.42
N LYS A 138 -26.81 -5.09 -1.51
CA LYS A 138 -27.18 -4.20 -0.39
C LYS A 138 -27.82 -4.90 0.81
N ASP A 139 -28.22 -6.15 0.64
CA ASP A 139 -28.71 -7.00 1.73
C ASP A 139 -27.57 -7.69 2.49
N GLY A 140 -26.31 -7.41 2.12
CA GLY A 140 -25.12 -8.02 2.69
C GLY A 140 -24.80 -9.39 2.10
N SER A 141 -25.56 -9.86 1.10
CA SER A 141 -25.26 -11.10 0.40
C SER A 141 -24.21 -10.90 -0.69
N GLU A 142 -23.55 -11.99 -1.07
CA GLU A 142 -22.50 -12.01 -2.08
C GLU A 142 -22.82 -13.07 -3.12
N THR A 143 -22.45 -12.81 -4.38
CA THR A 143 -22.57 -13.79 -5.46
C THR A 143 -21.24 -13.90 -6.19
N LEU A 144 -20.64 -15.09 -6.17
CA LEU A 144 -19.41 -15.36 -6.92
C LEU A 144 -19.67 -15.24 -8.43
N ILE A 145 -18.85 -14.46 -9.11
CA ILE A 145 -18.92 -14.27 -10.56
C ILE A 145 -18.40 -15.53 -11.25
N GLN A 146 -19.20 -16.06 -12.17
CA GLN A 146 -18.83 -17.23 -12.97
C GLN A 146 -18.51 -16.89 -14.43
N GLY A 147 -18.87 -15.70 -14.89
CA GLY A 147 -18.66 -15.28 -16.26
C GLY A 147 -18.63 -13.77 -16.40
N ARG A 148 -17.89 -13.31 -17.42
CA ARG A 148 -17.71 -11.87 -17.71
C ARG A 148 -19.03 -11.13 -17.92
N GLU A 149 -20.04 -11.78 -18.49
CA GLU A 149 -21.37 -11.19 -18.72
C GLU A 149 -21.97 -10.65 -17.42
N GLN A 150 -21.80 -11.39 -16.31
CA GLN A 150 -22.30 -11.00 -14.98
C GLN A 150 -21.60 -9.75 -14.44
N VAL A 151 -20.34 -9.50 -14.82
CA VAL A 151 -19.62 -8.27 -14.47
C VAL A 151 -20.13 -7.11 -15.32
N THR A 152 -20.44 -7.36 -16.60
CA THR A 152 -20.90 -6.31 -17.51
C THR A 152 -22.35 -5.88 -17.27
N GLU A 153 -23.21 -6.77 -16.79
CA GLU A 153 -24.63 -6.51 -16.57
C GLU A 153 -24.94 -5.93 -15.19
N TYR A 154 -24.09 -6.16 -14.20
CA TYR A 154 -24.30 -5.68 -12.85
C TYR A 154 -23.85 -4.21 -12.71
N GLU A 155 -24.71 -3.37 -12.13
CA GLU A 155 -24.47 -1.93 -11.90
C GLU A 155 -24.16 -1.61 -10.41
N GLY A 156 -23.77 -2.62 -9.63
CA GLY A 156 -23.40 -2.46 -8.22
C GLY A 156 -21.88 -2.46 -7.98
N ILE A 157 -21.52 -2.57 -6.70
CA ILE A 157 -20.12 -2.72 -6.27
C ILE A 157 -19.72 -4.19 -6.34
N PHE A 158 -18.49 -4.43 -6.79
CA PHE A 158 -17.88 -5.76 -6.76
C PHE A 158 -16.91 -5.84 -5.59
N GLY A 159 -16.51 -7.05 -5.21
CA GLY A 159 -15.57 -7.25 -4.13
C GLY A 159 -14.68 -8.47 -4.33
N ILE A 160 -13.55 -8.45 -3.63
CA ILE A 160 -12.65 -9.59 -3.46
C ILE A 160 -12.44 -9.81 -1.96
N GLU A 161 -12.33 -11.06 -1.53
CA GLU A 161 -12.02 -11.38 -0.14
C GLU A 161 -10.62 -10.86 0.23
N LYS A 162 -10.50 -10.27 1.43
CA LYS A 162 -9.22 -9.83 2.00
C LYS A 162 -8.16 -10.94 1.99
N ALA A 163 -8.58 -12.18 2.23
CA ALA A 163 -7.70 -13.34 2.24
C ALA A 163 -7.13 -13.64 0.84
N ASP A 164 -7.99 -13.68 -0.18
CA ASP A 164 -7.58 -13.94 -1.56
C ASP A 164 -6.71 -12.81 -2.11
N TRP A 165 -7.06 -11.56 -1.82
CA TRP A 165 -6.23 -10.44 -2.20
C TRP A 165 -4.83 -10.49 -1.56
N LYS A 166 -4.75 -10.85 -0.28
CA LYS A 166 -3.47 -11.02 0.43
C LYS A 166 -2.65 -12.17 -0.17
N ASN A 167 -3.29 -13.26 -0.56
CA ASN A 167 -2.64 -14.39 -1.21
C ASN A 167 -2.06 -13.98 -2.57
N GLU A 168 -2.83 -13.27 -3.40
CA GLU A 168 -2.37 -12.76 -4.69
C GLU A 168 -1.17 -11.82 -4.54
N LYS A 169 -1.24 -10.87 -3.59
CA LYS A 169 -0.12 -9.95 -3.32
C LYS A 169 1.14 -10.71 -2.91
N SER A 170 1.00 -11.75 -2.09
CA SER A 170 2.10 -12.59 -1.64
C SER A 170 2.69 -13.43 -2.78
N LEU A 171 1.84 -13.96 -3.66
CA LEU A 171 2.25 -14.70 -4.85
C LEU A 171 3.01 -13.81 -5.83
N ARG A 172 2.56 -12.57 -6.06
CA ARG A 172 3.28 -11.59 -6.89
C ARG A 172 4.63 -11.22 -6.32
N ALA A 173 4.70 -10.91 -5.02
CA ALA A 173 5.96 -10.58 -4.35
C ALA A 173 6.98 -11.73 -4.49
N LEU A 174 6.53 -12.99 -4.33
CA LEU A 174 7.38 -14.15 -4.54
C LEU A 174 7.81 -14.31 -6.00
N GLN A 175 6.91 -14.08 -6.96
CA GLN A 175 7.25 -14.13 -8.39
C GLN A 175 8.27 -13.06 -8.78
N GLU A 176 8.13 -11.84 -8.27
CA GLU A 176 9.09 -10.76 -8.45
C GLU A 176 10.44 -11.13 -7.85
N GLU A 177 10.46 -11.65 -6.61
CA GLU A 177 11.69 -12.12 -5.97
C GLU A 177 12.39 -13.24 -6.77
N LEU A 178 11.61 -14.20 -7.29
CA LEU A 178 12.13 -15.28 -8.14
C LEU A 178 12.63 -14.78 -9.49
N ALA A 179 11.91 -13.87 -10.14
CA ALA A 179 12.33 -13.23 -11.39
C ALA A 179 13.60 -12.39 -11.19
N GLU A 180 13.74 -11.76 -10.03
CA GLU A 180 14.93 -11.05 -9.57
C GLU A 180 16.02 -11.97 -8.98
N GLY A 181 15.88 -13.29 -9.11
CA GLY A 181 16.75 -14.27 -8.48
C GLY A 181 18.24 -13.93 -8.64
N ARG A 182 19.04 -14.32 -7.64
CA ARG A 182 20.47 -13.96 -7.50
C ARG A 182 21.30 -14.03 -8.79
N ALA A 183 21.04 -15.03 -9.64
CA ALA A 183 21.69 -15.18 -10.94
C ALA A 183 21.36 -14.04 -11.93
N ASN A 184 20.14 -13.53 -11.91
CA ASN A 184 19.68 -12.42 -12.74
C ASN A 184 20.25 -11.08 -12.23
N LYS A 185 20.31 -10.88 -10.90
CA LYS A 185 21.02 -9.75 -10.27
C LYS A 185 22.52 -9.73 -10.60
N GLU A 186 23.20 -10.88 -10.48
CA GLU A 186 24.61 -11.01 -10.88
C GLU A 186 24.82 -10.79 -12.38
N ALA A 187 23.93 -11.27 -13.24
CA ALA A 187 24.05 -11.09 -14.68
C ALA A 187 23.84 -9.64 -15.10
N GLN A 188 22.84 -8.95 -14.55
CA GLN A 188 22.64 -7.51 -14.77
C GLN A 188 23.82 -6.68 -14.25
N LEU A 189 24.43 -7.08 -13.12
CA LEU A 189 25.60 -6.38 -12.58
C LEU A 189 26.89 -6.63 -13.39
N LEU A 190 27.05 -7.82 -13.98
CA LEU A 190 28.25 -8.19 -14.77
C LEU A 190 28.16 -7.81 -16.25
N TYR A 191 26.95 -7.75 -16.79
CA TYR A 191 26.70 -7.66 -18.24
C TYR A 191 25.63 -6.63 -18.62
N GLY A 192 24.97 -5.97 -17.67
CA GLY A 192 23.98 -4.92 -17.96
C GLY A 192 24.64 -3.56 -18.18
N ASP A 193 23.98 -2.69 -18.96
CA ASP A 193 24.44 -1.33 -19.29
C ASP A 193 24.07 -0.29 -18.20
N SER A 194 23.80 -0.73 -16.96
CA SER A 194 23.47 0.17 -15.86
C SER A 194 24.72 0.71 -15.17
N ASP A 195 24.68 1.95 -14.67
CA ASP A 195 25.75 2.57 -13.86
C ASP A 195 25.81 2.00 -12.43
N LYS A 196 26.01 0.68 -12.31
CA LYS A 196 26.09 -0.07 -11.06
C LYS A 196 27.42 -0.85 -11.03
N TYR A 197 28.07 -0.91 -9.87
CA TYR A 197 29.33 -1.64 -9.69
C TYR A 197 29.20 -2.78 -8.67
N GLY A 198 29.75 -3.94 -9.00
CA GLY A 198 29.82 -5.12 -8.12
C GLY A 198 31.22 -5.33 -7.57
N ILE A 199 31.34 -5.54 -6.26
CA ILE A 199 32.61 -5.88 -5.61
C ILE A 199 32.69 -7.41 -5.50
N TYR A 200 33.60 -8.02 -6.25
CA TYR A 200 33.82 -9.47 -6.23
C TYR A 200 35.12 -9.82 -5.53
N GLN A 201 35.09 -10.84 -4.66
CA GLN A 201 36.29 -11.40 -4.06
C GLN A 201 36.80 -12.59 -4.89
N LEU A 202 38.04 -12.49 -5.36
CA LEU A 202 38.73 -13.60 -6.01
C LEU A 202 39.01 -14.71 -4.98
N LYS A 203 39.03 -15.96 -5.45
CA LYS A 203 39.46 -17.10 -4.61
C LYS A 203 40.87 -16.84 -4.07
N ASP A 204 41.10 -17.17 -2.80
CA ASP A 204 42.41 -17.03 -2.16
C ASP A 204 43.37 -18.14 -2.64
N ILE A 205 43.81 -18.00 -3.88
CA ILE A 205 44.84 -18.85 -4.49
C ILE A 205 46.07 -17.99 -4.81
N PRO A 206 47.30 -18.53 -4.64
CA PRO A 206 48.54 -17.75 -4.76
C PRO A 206 48.68 -16.97 -6.07
N GLN A 207 48.15 -17.51 -7.17
CA GLN A 207 48.21 -16.95 -8.51
C GLN A 207 47.23 -15.78 -8.73
N MET A 208 46.23 -15.61 -7.86
CA MET A 208 45.19 -14.57 -7.99
C MET A 208 45.35 -13.38 -7.06
N ARG A 209 46.25 -13.46 -6.08
CA ARG A 209 46.56 -12.35 -5.16
C ARG A 209 47.05 -11.09 -5.87
N GLN A 210 47.68 -11.24 -7.04
CA GLN A 210 48.13 -10.11 -7.87
C GLN A 210 46.99 -9.36 -8.59
N PHE A 211 45.76 -9.87 -8.54
CA PHE A 211 44.59 -9.30 -9.23
C PHE A 211 43.54 -8.75 -8.26
N GLN A 212 43.89 -8.59 -6.98
CA GLN A 212 43.03 -7.91 -6.01
C GLN A 212 42.71 -6.49 -6.50
N PHE A 213 41.43 -6.10 -6.43
CA PHE A 213 40.92 -4.80 -6.88
C PHE A 213 41.03 -4.52 -8.40
N ALA A 214 41.33 -5.52 -9.22
CA ALA A 214 41.36 -5.35 -10.67
C ALA A 214 39.94 -5.26 -11.27
N GLY A 215 39.74 -4.32 -12.20
CA GLY A 215 38.47 -4.18 -12.91
C GLY A 215 38.13 -5.40 -13.78
N THR A 216 36.83 -5.70 -13.90
CA THR A 216 36.29 -6.87 -14.63
C THR A 216 36.79 -6.98 -16.07
N GLU A 217 36.88 -5.86 -16.80
CA GLU A 217 37.43 -5.82 -18.17
C GLU A 217 38.94 -6.15 -18.25
N SER A 218 39.71 -5.83 -17.21
CA SER A 218 41.12 -6.24 -17.12
C SER A 218 41.27 -7.74 -16.86
N LEU A 219 40.35 -8.32 -16.06
CA LEU A 219 40.33 -9.75 -15.76
C LEU A 219 39.91 -10.57 -16.98
N LYS A 220 38.88 -10.13 -17.73
CA LYS A 220 38.42 -10.78 -18.97
C LYS A 220 39.52 -10.85 -20.03
N ARG A 221 40.25 -9.74 -20.26
CA ARG A 221 41.38 -9.70 -21.23
C ARG A 221 42.52 -10.66 -20.88
N ARG A 222 42.61 -11.10 -19.62
CA ARG A 222 43.61 -12.05 -19.13
C ARG A 222 43.08 -13.49 -19.00
N GLY A 223 41.85 -13.75 -19.47
CA GLY A 223 41.23 -15.08 -19.44
C GLY A 223 40.65 -15.51 -18.08
N ILE A 224 40.50 -14.58 -17.13
CA ILE A 224 39.94 -14.87 -15.80
C ILE A 224 38.41 -14.76 -15.86
N ILE A 225 37.73 -15.91 -15.87
CA ILE A 225 36.27 -16.03 -16.00
C ILE A 225 35.57 -16.47 -14.70
N LYS A 226 34.22 -16.49 -14.70
CA LYS A 226 33.30 -16.71 -13.56
C LYS A 226 33.73 -17.81 -12.56
N HIS A 227 34.36 -18.90 -13.02
CA HIS A 227 34.81 -20.01 -12.16
C HIS A 227 35.91 -19.65 -11.13
N HIS A 228 36.53 -18.48 -11.27
CA HIS A 228 37.60 -17.99 -10.39
C HIS A 228 37.12 -17.07 -9.26
N PHE A 229 35.84 -16.69 -9.29
CA PHE A 229 35.23 -15.86 -8.27
C PHE A 229 34.58 -16.74 -7.20
N THR A 230 34.53 -16.23 -5.98
CA THR A 230 33.82 -16.84 -4.85
C THR A 230 32.61 -15.95 -4.54
N THR A 231 31.44 -16.54 -4.37
CA THR A 231 30.19 -15.84 -4.05
C THR A 231 29.73 -16.22 -2.64
N PHE A 232 29.33 -15.24 -1.82
CA PHE A 232 28.68 -15.45 -0.51
C PHE A 232 27.17 -15.31 -0.65
#